data_AF-A0A8S2NTH4-F1
#
_entry.id   AF-A0A8S2NTH4-F1
#
_cell.length_a   1.000
_cell.length_b   1.000
_cell.length_c   1.000
_cell.angle_alpha   90.00
_cell.angle_beta   90.00
_cell.angle_gamma   90.00
#
_symmetry.space_group_name_H-M   'P 1'
#
loop_
_entity.id
_entity.type
_entity.pdbx_description
1 polymer ?
#
loop_
_entity_poly.entity_id
_entity_poly.type
_entity_poly.pdbx_seq_one_letter_code
_entity_poly.pdbx_strand_id
1 'polypeptide(L)'
;MIKKTSFQSTNKLSKFIIFENILFELQSLTLIQSKQLIDIIESLYNCRIIHRDIRPQNLMVDKKCEQLKLIDFGYAETFTINQETKLLPIEGVISYAGLNFFSKFLLNSVAVCYEYERTFDLPCAINLIMYMTDNDVNNKLTSFKDLPSFRERMAATYSYWLDRKNIKKNYADLLNLVDNSQGSPDFGLIKNEIETYFNMLD
;
A
#
# COMPACT_ATOMS: atom_id res chain seq x y z
N MET A 1 -11.03 -2.94 -49.58
CA MET A 1 -10.38 -1.71 -49.09
C MET A 1 -11.21 -1.19 -47.91
N ILE A 2 -10.95 -1.69 -46.70
CA ILE A 2 -11.60 -1.22 -45.47
C ILE A 2 -10.50 -0.54 -44.67
N LYS A 3 -10.63 0.77 -44.50
CA LYS A 3 -9.67 1.61 -43.77
C LYS A 3 -9.58 1.10 -42.33
N LYS A 4 -8.36 0.73 -41.90
CA LYS A 4 -7.98 0.73 -40.50
C LYS A 4 -8.16 2.15 -39.97
N THR A 5 -9.19 2.38 -39.19
CA THR A 5 -9.27 3.59 -38.35
C THR A 5 -8.63 3.23 -37.02
N SER A 6 -7.34 3.57 -36.92
CA SER A 6 -6.57 3.61 -35.69
C SER A 6 -7.26 4.51 -34.67
N PHE A 7 -7.75 3.93 -33.58
CA PHE A 7 -8.10 4.68 -32.37
C PHE A 7 -6.90 4.63 -31.42
N GLN A 8 -5.96 5.56 -31.59
CA GLN A 8 -4.99 5.91 -30.56
C GLN A 8 -5.65 6.94 -29.66
N SER A 9 -6.36 6.50 -28.61
CA SER A 9 -6.71 7.40 -27.51
C SER A 9 -5.63 7.30 -26.44
N THR A 10 -4.87 8.38 -26.33
CA THR A 10 -4.08 8.76 -25.18
C THR A 10 -4.90 8.64 -23.89
N ASN A 11 -4.67 7.60 -23.09
CA ASN A 11 -4.96 7.65 -21.65
C ASN A 11 -4.02 6.70 -20.90
N LYS A 12 -2.74 7.09 -20.84
CA LYS A 12 -1.69 6.40 -20.04
C LYS A 12 -2.08 6.23 -18.57
N LEU A 13 -3.03 7.02 -18.06
CA LEU A 13 -3.52 6.95 -16.68
C LEU A 13 -4.58 5.86 -16.43
N SER A 14 -5.17 5.27 -17.47
CA SER A 14 -6.26 4.29 -17.32
C SER A 14 -5.85 2.97 -16.65
N LYS A 15 -4.55 2.67 -16.60
CA LYS A 15 -4.00 1.51 -15.89
C LYS A 15 -3.91 1.70 -14.37
N PHE A 16 -4.07 2.93 -13.86
CA PHE A 16 -3.91 3.24 -12.45
C PHE A 16 -5.24 3.39 -11.76
N ILE A 17 -5.34 2.74 -10.61
CA ILE A 17 -6.53 2.81 -9.77
C ILE A 17 -6.12 3.39 -8.43
N ILE A 18 -6.71 4.54 -8.08
CA ILE A 18 -6.57 5.11 -6.74
C ILE A 18 -7.69 4.64 -5.84
N PHE A 19 -8.86 4.26 -6.36
CA PHE A 19 -9.90 3.59 -5.59
C PHE A 19 -10.84 2.86 -6.56
N GLU A 20 -10.94 1.54 -6.45
CA GLU A 20 -12.04 0.73 -6.99
C GLU A 20 -12.73 0.01 -5.84
N ASN A 21 -14.06 -0.06 -5.88
CA ASN A 21 -14.86 -0.67 -4.84
C ASN A 21 -15.80 -1.69 -5.45
N ILE A 22 -15.48 -2.98 -5.39
CA ILE A 22 -16.40 -4.00 -5.88
C ILE A 22 -16.29 -5.25 -5.00
N LEU A 23 -16.91 -5.16 -3.81
CA LEU A 23 -17.35 -6.26 -2.94
C LEU A 23 -16.30 -7.31 -2.52
N PHE A 24 -15.85 -7.27 -1.26
CA PHE A 24 -15.03 -8.32 -0.63
C PHE A 24 -15.54 -8.71 0.76
N GLU A 25 -15.24 -9.96 1.17
CA GLU A 25 -15.61 -10.54 2.47
C GLU A 25 -14.88 -9.93 3.67
N LEU A 26 -13.67 -9.38 3.47
CA LEU A 26 -12.86 -8.80 4.55
C LEU A 26 -13.11 -7.28 4.63
N GLN A 27 -13.93 -6.87 5.61
CA GLN A 27 -14.27 -5.46 5.82
C GLN A 27 -13.27 -4.73 6.74
N SER A 28 -12.58 -5.47 7.60
CA SER A 28 -11.59 -4.96 8.54
C SER A 28 -10.52 -6.01 8.83
N LEU A 29 -9.37 -5.55 9.35
CA LEU A 29 -8.32 -6.42 9.86
C LEU A 29 -8.39 -6.47 11.39
N THR A 30 -8.19 -7.65 11.97
CA THR A 30 -7.86 -7.78 13.40
C THR A 30 -6.40 -7.41 13.63
N LEU A 31 -6.02 -7.15 14.88
CA LEU A 31 -4.61 -6.92 15.22
C LEU A 31 -3.71 -8.11 14.80
N ILE A 32 -4.19 -9.34 14.99
CA ILE A 32 -3.46 -10.56 14.62
C ILE A 32 -3.22 -10.59 13.12
N GLN A 33 -4.22 -10.23 12.32
CA GLN A 33 -4.11 -10.17 10.86
C GLN A 33 -3.22 -9.02 10.39
N SER A 34 -3.29 -7.86 11.06
CA SER A 34 -2.38 -6.74 10.82
C SER A 34 -0.92 -7.15 11.04
N LYS A 35 -0.63 -7.91 12.11
CA LYS A 35 0.70 -8.48 12.32
C LYS A 35 1.07 -9.44 11.20
N GLN A 36 0.23 -10.41 10.87
CA GLN A 36 0.50 -11.40 9.83
C GLN A 36 0.81 -10.74 8.48
N LEU A 37 0.12 -9.65 8.13
CA LEU A 37 0.43 -8.88 6.93
C LEU A 37 1.86 -8.34 6.95
N ILE A 38 2.31 -7.78 8.08
CA ILE A 38 3.69 -7.30 8.21
C ILE A 38 4.70 -8.46 8.10
N ASP A 39 4.44 -9.59 8.77
CA ASP A 39 5.31 -10.78 8.71
C ASP A 39 5.45 -11.30 7.26
N ILE A 40 4.37 -11.21 6.47
CA ILE A 40 4.40 -11.53 5.04
C ILE A 40 5.28 -10.55 4.26
N ILE A 41 5.14 -9.23 4.49
CA ILE A 41 5.97 -8.22 3.81
C ILE A 41 7.45 -8.41 4.12
N GLU A 42 7.80 -8.70 5.37
CA GLU A 42 9.18 -8.99 5.77
C GLU A 42 9.72 -10.24 5.03
N SER A 43 8.92 -11.29 4.95
CA SER A 43 9.28 -12.51 4.23
C SER A 43 9.58 -12.22 2.75
N LEU A 44 8.76 -11.38 2.10
CA LEU A 44 9.00 -10.95 0.72
C LEU A 44 10.28 -10.13 0.60
N TYR A 45 10.49 -9.16 1.50
CA TYR A 45 11.69 -8.34 1.54
C TYR A 45 12.97 -9.19 1.65
N ASN A 46 12.98 -10.16 2.57
CA ASN A 46 14.10 -11.10 2.77
C ASN A 46 14.33 -12.00 1.55
N CYS A 47 13.27 -12.35 0.82
CA CYS A 47 13.35 -13.04 -0.47
C CYS A 47 13.72 -12.11 -1.64
N ARG A 48 13.96 -10.81 -1.40
CA ARG A 48 14.20 -9.78 -2.43
C ARG A 48 13.07 -9.68 -3.44
N ILE A 49 11.84 -9.83 -2.97
CA ILE A 49 10.62 -9.71 -3.75
C ILE A 49 9.88 -8.46 -3.29
N ILE A 50 9.36 -7.69 -4.25
CA ILE A 50 8.29 -6.73 -4.00
C ILE A 50 7.02 -7.24 -4.68
N HIS A 51 5.87 -7.10 -4.02
CA HIS A 51 4.54 -7.45 -4.50
C HIS A 51 3.94 -6.36 -5.40
N ARG A 52 4.12 -5.08 -5.05
CA ARG A 52 3.60 -3.87 -5.75
C ARG A 52 2.09 -3.67 -5.78
N ASP A 53 1.28 -4.66 -5.40
CA ASP A 53 -0.19 -4.53 -5.35
C ASP A 53 -0.77 -4.94 -3.98
N ILE A 54 -0.29 -4.30 -2.91
CA ILE A 54 -0.80 -4.52 -1.55
C ILE A 54 -2.14 -3.80 -1.38
N ARG A 55 -3.24 -4.58 -1.32
CA ARG A 55 -4.63 -4.08 -1.25
C ARG A 55 -5.55 -5.13 -0.59
N PRO A 56 -6.73 -4.75 -0.06
CA PRO A 56 -7.65 -5.69 0.59
C PRO A 56 -8.02 -6.89 -0.28
N GLN A 57 -8.14 -6.68 -1.59
CA GLN A 57 -8.55 -7.71 -2.56
C GLN A 57 -7.52 -8.83 -2.71
N ASN A 58 -6.26 -8.53 -2.38
CA ASN A 58 -5.16 -9.48 -2.41
C ASN A 58 -4.91 -10.11 -1.03
N LEU A 59 -5.79 -9.88 -0.06
CA LEU A 59 -5.74 -10.52 1.26
C LEU A 59 -6.86 -11.56 1.38
N MET A 60 -6.50 -12.79 1.73
CA MET A 60 -7.45 -13.84 2.09
C MET A 60 -7.27 -14.20 3.56
N VAL A 61 -8.36 -14.48 4.25
CA VAL A 61 -8.34 -14.98 5.62
C VAL A 61 -9.05 -16.32 5.69
N ASP A 62 -8.37 -17.31 6.27
CA ASP A 62 -9.01 -18.55 6.67
C ASP A 62 -9.86 -18.31 7.92
N LYS A 63 -11.18 -18.41 7.79
CA LYS A 63 -12.15 -18.18 8.88
C LYS A 63 -12.01 -19.17 10.05
N LYS A 64 -11.35 -20.33 9.87
CA LYS A 64 -11.21 -21.34 10.92
C LYS A 64 -9.98 -21.12 11.79
N CYS A 65 -8.88 -20.67 11.20
CA CYS A 65 -7.60 -20.52 11.89
C CYS A 65 -7.08 -19.07 11.91
N GLU A 66 -7.88 -18.12 11.42
CA GLU A 66 -7.56 -16.68 11.36
C GLU A 66 -6.24 -16.38 10.64
N GLN A 67 -5.80 -17.26 9.74
CA GLN A 67 -4.58 -17.06 8.97
C GLN A 67 -4.83 -16.16 7.77
N LEU A 68 -4.15 -15.02 7.75
CA LEU A 68 -4.06 -14.12 6.61
C LEU A 68 -3.03 -14.62 5.60
N LYS A 69 -3.38 -14.53 4.33
CA LYS A 69 -2.53 -14.85 3.18
C LYS A 69 -2.59 -13.72 2.17
N LEU A 70 -1.42 -13.29 1.71
CA LEU A 70 -1.28 -12.42 0.54
C LEU A 70 -1.34 -13.30 -0.71
N ILE A 71 -2.18 -12.90 -1.65
CA ILE A 71 -2.39 -13.57 -2.93
C ILE A 71 -2.10 -12.61 -4.09
N ASP A 72 -2.05 -13.18 -5.30
CA ASP A 72 -1.87 -12.44 -6.56
C ASP A 72 -0.53 -11.71 -6.74
N PHE A 73 0.50 -12.48 -7.06
CA PHE A 73 1.84 -12.00 -7.40
C PHE A 73 1.96 -11.53 -8.86
N GLY A 74 0.86 -11.20 -9.54
CA GLY A 74 0.87 -10.81 -10.97
C GLY A 74 1.71 -9.57 -11.28
N TYR A 75 1.90 -8.70 -10.28
CA TYR A 75 2.78 -7.53 -10.36
C TYR A 75 4.09 -7.71 -9.58
N ALA A 76 4.38 -8.89 -9.02
CA ALA A 76 5.57 -9.05 -8.20
C ALA A 76 6.86 -8.97 -9.02
N GLU A 77 7.94 -8.49 -8.41
CA GLU A 77 9.25 -8.33 -9.03
C GLU A 77 10.37 -8.75 -8.08
N THR A 78 11.42 -9.35 -8.64
CA THR A 78 12.61 -9.78 -7.90
C THR A 78 13.76 -8.79 -8.08
N PHE A 79 14.58 -8.65 -7.03
CA PHE A 79 15.81 -7.88 -7.01
C PHE A 79 17.03 -8.81 -6.90
N THR A 80 18.13 -8.40 -7.53
CA THR A 80 19.42 -9.08 -7.34
C THR A 80 20.10 -8.66 -6.03
N ILE A 81 21.14 -9.39 -5.60
CA ILE A 81 21.80 -9.20 -4.30
C ILE A 81 22.24 -7.75 -4.05
N ASN A 82 22.73 -7.07 -5.09
CA ASN A 82 23.31 -5.73 -5.02
C ASN A 82 22.36 -4.64 -5.54
N GLN A 83 21.08 -4.97 -5.72
CA GLN A 83 20.10 -4.05 -6.26
C GLN A 83 19.15 -3.58 -5.17
N GLU A 84 19.15 -2.28 -4.92
CA GLU A 84 18.26 -1.62 -3.95
C GLU A 84 17.04 -0.97 -4.62
N THR A 85 17.21 -0.54 -5.88
CA THR A 85 16.14 0.08 -6.67
C THR A 85 15.98 -0.57 -8.04
N LYS A 86 14.77 -0.49 -8.60
CA LYS A 86 14.45 -1.00 -9.93
C LYS A 86 13.44 -0.08 -10.62
N LEU A 87 13.81 0.44 -11.79
CA LEU A 87 12.90 1.21 -12.64
C LEU A 87 11.90 0.25 -13.29
N LEU A 88 10.63 0.36 -12.93
CA LEU A 88 9.56 -0.50 -13.40
C LEU A 88 8.36 0.34 -13.86
N PRO A 89 7.52 -0.18 -14.76
CA PRO A 89 6.23 0.42 -15.01
C PRO A 89 5.47 0.58 -13.71
N ILE A 90 4.84 1.73 -13.56
CA ILE A 90 3.82 1.88 -12.54
C ILE A 90 2.62 1.07 -13.07
N GLU A 91 2.06 0.18 -12.27
CA GLU A 91 0.81 -0.57 -12.53
C GLU A 91 0.10 -0.89 -11.20
N GLY A 92 -1.20 -1.18 -11.23
CA GLY A 92 -1.96 -1.63 -10.06
C GLY A 92 -2.67 -0.53 -9.24
N VAL A 93 -3.01 -0.87 -7.98
CA VAL A 93 -3.67 0.03 -7.04
C VAL A 93 -2.67 0.79 -6.18
N ILE A 94 -2.76 2.12 -6.20
CA ILE A 94 -1.82 3.00 -5.50
C ILE A 94 -2.43 3.73 -4.29
N SER A 95 -3.67 3.41 -3.92
CA SER A 95 -4.41 4.03 -2.80
C SER A 95 -3.61 4.06 -1.49
N TYR A 96 -2.83 3.00 -1.30
CA TYR A 96 -2.13 2.71 -0.07
C TYR A 96 -0.64 3.07 -0.17
N ALA A 97 -0.15 3.57 -1.32
CA ALA A 97 1.27 3.80 -1.54
C ALA A 97 1.92 4.75 -0.52
N GLY A 98 3.23 4.65 -0.33
CA GLY A 98 3.98 5.56 0.55
C GLY A 98 4.04 7.00 0.03
N LEU A 99 4.32 7.98 0.91
CA LEU A 99 4.41 9.40 0.54
C LEU A 99 5.45 9.68 -0.55
N ASN A 100 6.58 8.95 -0.54
CA ASN A 100 7.62 9.07 -1.56
C ASN A 100 7.11 8.75 -2.97
N PHE A 101 6.22 7.76 -3.06
CA PHE A 101 5.59 7.42 -4.33
C PHE A 101 4.64 8.53 -4.78
N PHE A 102 3.74 8.97 -3.89
CA PHE A 102 2.79 10.04 -4.20
C PHE A 102 3.47 11.36 -4.59
N SER A 103 4.50 11.78 -3.84
CA SER A 103 5.21 13.03 -4.11
C SER A 103 5.87 13.00 -5.49
N LYS A 104 6.59 11.93 -5.82
CA LYS A 104 7.24 11.74 -7.12
C LYS A 104 6.22 11.62 -8.26
N PHE A 105 5.10 10.94 -8.05
CA PHE A 105 4.05 10.81 -9.05
C PHE A 105 3.37 12.16 -9.34
N LEU A 106 2.96 12.90 -8.30
CA LEU A 106 2.27 14.18 -8.45
C LEU A 106 3.15 15.26 -9.09
N LEU A 107 4.46 15.22 -8.84
CA LEU A 107 5.43 16.09 -9.49
C LEU A 107 5.67 15.74 -10.96
N ASN A 108 5.45 14.49 -11.36
CA ASN A 108 5.71 13.99 -12.71
C ASN A 108 4.42 13.53 -13.39
N SER A 109 3.63 14.48 -13.88
CA SER A 109 2.33 14.31 -14.56
C SER A 109 2.31 13.32 -15.75
N VAL A 110 3.48 12.84 -16.18
CA VAL A 110 3.65 11.94 -17.34
C VAL A 110 4.44 10.66 -16.97
N ALA A 111 4.76 10.43 -15.70
CA ALA A 111 5.55 9.28 -15.27
C ALA A 111 4.81 7.97 -15.60
N VAL A 112 5.44 7.15 -16.44
CA VAL A 112 4.96 5.79 -16.78
C VAL A 112 5.69 4.73 -15.97
N CYS A 113 6.88 5.07 -15.47
CA CYS A 113 7.72 4.21 -14.66
C CYS A 113 8.05 4.90 -13.34
N TYR A 114 8.31 4.09 -12.32
CA TYR A 114 8.78 4.51 -11.01
C TYR A 114 10.00 3.69 -10.63
N GLU A 115 10.93 4.34 -9.94
CA GLU A 115 12.09 3.67 -9.36
C GLU A 115 11.67 3.07 -8.02
N TYR A 116 11.26 1.81 -8.05
CA TYR A 116 10.81 1.07 -6.87
C TYR A 116 12.00 0.70 -5.99
N GLU A 117 11.91 1.03 -4.72
CA GLU A 117 12.81 0.56 -3.67
C GLU A 117 12.36 -0.83 -3.19
N ARG A 118 13.29 -1.67 -2.70
CA ARG A 118 12.92 -2.99 -2.12
C ARG A 118 11.94 -2.89 -0.95
N THR A 119 11.89 -1.75 -0.28
CA THR A 119 11.03 -1.47 0.87
C THR A 119 9.63 -0.98 0.46
N PHE A 120 9.32 -0.91 -0.85
CA PHE A 120 8.11 -0.26 -1.36
C PHE A 120 6.79 -0.77 -0.74
N ASP A 121 6.67 -2.07 -0.46
CA ASP A 121 5.42 -2.66 0.03
C ASP A 121 5.14 -2.35 1.50
N LEU A 122 6.15 -2.04 2.31
CA LEU A 122 5.97 -1.80 3.74
C LEU A 122 5.10 -0.56 4.02
N PRO A 123 5.36 0.62 3.44
CA PRO A 123 4.45 1.75 3.51
C PRO A 123 3.03 1.42 3.04
N CYS A 124 2.92 0.55 2.02
CA CYS A 124 1.63 0.10 1.50
C CYS A 124 0.85 -0.70 2.53
N ALA A 125 1.50 -1.66 3.19
CA ALA A 125 0.90 -2.46 4.25
C ALA A 125 0.48 -1.62 5.46
N ILE A 126 1.31 -0.66 5.89
CA ILE A 126 0.99 0.22 7.02
C ILE A 126 -0.26 1.05 6.71
N ASN A 127 -0.30 1.71 5.54
CA ASN A 127 -1.46 2.51 5.14
C ASN A 127 -2.72 1.66 4.97
N LEU A 128 -2.57 0.41 4.50
CA LEU A 128 -3.68 -0.54 4.40
C LEU A 128 -4.20 -0.95 5.78
N ILE A 129 -3.32 -1.27 6.72
CA ILE A 129 -3.71 -1.58 8.11
C ILE A 129 -4.51 -0.42 8.69
N MET A 130 -4.00 0.80 8.61
CA MET A 130 -4.71 2.00 9.07
C MET A 130 -6.09 2.12 8.40
N TYR A 131 -6.17 1.94 7.08
CA TYR A 131 -7.44 1.98 6.35
C TYR A 131 -8.45 0.90 6.81
N MET A 132 -7.97 -0.26 7.22
CA MET A 132 -8.81 -1.42 7.56
C MET A 132 -9.16 -1.50 9.07
N THR A 133 -8.47 -0.74 9.93
CA THR A 133 -8.70 -0.76 11.39
C THR A 133 -9.31 0.53 11.93
N ASP A 134 -9.26 1.63 11.17
CA ASP A 134 -9.74 2.94 11.60
C ASP A 134 -10.90 3.41 10.70
N ASN A 135 -12.09 3.48 11.29
CA ASN A 135 -13.30 3.88 10.59
C ASN A 135 -13.25 5.33 10.07
N ASP A 136 -12.57 6.25 10.77
CA ASP A 136 -12.48 7.64 10.33
C ASP A 136 -11.55 7.75 9.11
N VAL A 137 -10.42 7.03 9.14
CA VAL A 137 -9.53 6.90 7.98
C VAL A 137 -10.28 6.24 6.81
N ASN A 138 -10.97 5.14 7.07
CA ASN A 138 -11.73 4.42 6.05
C ASN A 138 -12.78 5.30 5.37
N ASN A 139 -13.62 5.95 6.18
CA ASN A 139 -14.68 6.85 5.71
C ASN A 139 -14.10 8.01 4.91
N LYS A 140 -13.01 8.62 5.40
CA LYS A 140 -12.39 9.75 4.72
C LYS A 140 -11.78 9.35 3.39
N LEU A 141 -10.99 8.30 3.33
CA LEU A 141 -10.38 7.83 2.07
C LEU A 141 -11.43 7.30 1.08
N THR A 142 -12.48 6.64 1.58
CA THR A 142 -13.61 6.22 0.75
C THR A 142 -14.34 7.41 0.13
N SER A 143 -14.52 8.52 0.86
CA SER A 143 -15.14 9.75 0.33
C SER A 143 -14.38 10.37 -0.84
N PHE A 144 -13.08 10.08 -0.99
CA PHE A 144 -12.30 10.57 -2.13
C PHE A 144 -12.67 9.88 -3.44
N LYS A 145 -13.39 8.75 -3.42
CA LYS A 145 -13.90 8.10 -4.65
C LYS A 145 -14.78 9.03 -5.48
N ASP A 146 -15.48 9.95 -4.83
CA ASP A 146 -16.43 10.87 -5.45
C ASP A 146 -15.76 12.08 -6.11
N LEU A 147 -14.44 12.27 -5.93
CA LEU A 147 -13.71 13.36 -6.59
C LEU A 147 -13.61 13.10 -8.11
N PRO A 148 -13.78 14.14 -8.94
CA PRO A 148 -14.10 13.95 -10.35
C PRO A 148 -12.94 13.41 -11.19
N SER A 149 -11.70 13.77 -10.88
CA SER A 149 -10.51 13.32 -11.63
C SER A 149 -9.59 12.41 -10.81
N PHE A 150 -8.87 11.54 -11.53
CA PHE A 150 -7.79 10.73 -10.96
C PHE A 150 -6.76 11.59 -10.19
N ARG A 151 -6.42 12.76 -10.73
CA ARG A 151 -5.43 13.66 -10.12
C ARG A 151 -5.94 14.26 -8.81
N GLU A 152 -7.22 14.64 -8.73
CA GLU A 152 -7.82 15.13 -7.48
C GLU A 152 -7.89 14.04 -6.43
N ARG A 153 -8.27 12.81 -6.82
CA ARG A 153 -8.24 11.64 -5.93
C ARG A 153 -6.85 11.40 -5.36
N MET A 154 -5.83 11.48 -6.21
CA MET A 154 -4.44 11.35 -5.78
C MET A 154 -4.01 12.45 -4.82
N ALA A 155 -4.26 13.70 -5.18
CA ALA A 155 -3.87 14.85 -4.37
C ALA A 155 -4.55 14.81 -3.00
N ALA A 156 -5.84 14.49 -2.94
CA ALA A 156 -6.56 14.35 -1.68
C ALA A 156 -6.00 13.21 -0.81
N THR A 157 -5.73 12.04 -1.42
CA THR A 157 -5.13 10.89 -0.72
C THR A 157 -3.74 11.24 -0.19
N TYR A 158 -2.90 11.86 -1.01
CA TYR A 158 -1.57 12.32 -0.61
C TYR A 158 -1.63 13.33 0.52
N SER A 159 -2.46 14.37 0.40
CA SER A 159 -2.62 15.40 1.44
C SER A 159 -3.13 14.81 2.75
N TYR A 160 -4.02 13.82 2.70
CA TYR A 160 -4.50 13.12 3.89
C TYR A 160 -3.37 12.33 4.58
N TRP A 161 -2.60 11.56 3.82
CA TRP A 161 -1.45 10.83 4.36
C TRP A 161 -0.30 11.75 4.81
N LEU A 162 -0.21 12.96 4.26
CA LEU A 162 0.78 13.98 4.65
C LEU A 162 0.38 14.70 5.95
N ASP A 163 -0.92 14.97 6.17
CA ASP A 163 -1.44 15.59 7.39
C ASP A 163 -1.55 14.57 8.55
N ARG A 164 -0.38 14.16 9.04
CA ARG A 164 -0.20 13.07 10.00
C ARG A 164 -0.61 13.39 11.44
N LYS A 165 -1.16 14.58 11.72
CA LYS A 165 -1.69 14.93 13.05
C LYS A 165 -2.87 14.06 13.46
N ASN A 166 -3.60 13.48 12.49
CA ASN A 166 -4.76 12.63 12.75
C ASN A 166 -4.40 11.12 12.90
N ILE A 167 -3.20 10.70 12.48
CA ILE A 167 -2.80 9.28 12.42
C ILE A 167 -2.01 8.86 13.67
N LYS A 168 -1.23 9.78 14.29
CA LYS A 168 -0.37 9.50 15.46
C LYS A 168 -1.11 8.88 16.67
N LYS A 169 -2.41 9.17 16.86
CA LYS A 169 -3.17 8.65 18.00
C LYS A 169 -3.49 7.15 17.86
N ASN A 170 -4.06 6.75 16.73
CA ASN A 170 -4.39 5.34 16.45
C ASN A 170 -3.11 4.50 16.23
N TYR A 171 -2.01 5.18 15.91
CA TYR A 171 -0.67 4.62 15.79
C TYR A 171 -0.03 4.21 17.12
N ALA A 172 -0.15 5.05 18.15
CA ALA A 172 0.32 4.71 19.50
C ALA A 172 -0.43 3.49 20.05
N ASP A 173 -1.71 3.34 19.71
CA ASP A 173 -2.51 2.17 20.09
C ASP A 173 -2.08 0.91 19.34
N LEU A 174 -1.75 0.99 18.04
CA LEU A 174 -1.15 -0.12 17.27
C LEU A 174 0.21 -0.55 17.84
N LEU A 175 1.07 0.41 18.22
CA LEU A 175 2.35 0.17 18.89
C LEU A 175 2.17 -0.46 20.28
N ASN A 176 1.27 0.08 21.11
CA ASN A 176 0.97 -0.45 22.43
C ASN A 176 0.37 -1.86 22.38
N LEU A 177 -0.37 -2.18 21.32
CA LEU A 177 -0.91 -3.53 21.08
C LEU A 177 0.19 -4.53 20.68
N VAL A 178 1.21 -4.09 19.95
CA VAL A 178 2.44 -4.86 19.69
C VAL A 178 3.20 -5.13 20.99
N ASP A 179 3.34 -4.11 21.86
CA ASP A 179 4.05 -4.20 23.15
C ASP A 179 3.41 -5.19 24.15
N ASN A 180 2.11 -5.49 24.03
CA ASN A 180 1.38 -6.40 24.93
C ASN A 180 1.22 -7.83 24.39
N SER A 181 1.74 -8.13 23.20
CA SER A 181 1.68 -9.49 22.63
C SER A 181 2.80 -10.37 23.20
N GLN A 182 2.42 -11.45 23.88
CA GLN A 182 3.35 -12.38 24.51
C GLN A 182 4.14 -13.15 23.44
N GLY A 183 5.40 -12.78 23.23
CA GLY A 183 6.49 -13.75 23.05
C GLY A 183 6.84 -14.26 21.64
N SER A 184 6.86 -13.42 20.60
CA SER A 184 7.69 -13.72 19.42
C SER A 184 8.91 -12.78 19.39
N PRO A 185 10.14 -13.29 19.22
CA PRO A 185 11.36 -12.50 19.01
C PRO A 185 11.32 -11.54 17.80
N ASP A 186 10.33 -11.68 16.91
CA ASP A 186 10.29 -11.03 15.59
C ASP A 186 9.64 -9.62 15.62
N PHE A 187 9.22 -9.12 16.80
CA PHE A 187 8.58 -7.81 16.93
C PHE A 187 9.54 -6.62 17.09
N GLY A 188 10.83 -6.85 17.33
CA GLY A 188 11.82 -5.78 17.51
C GLY A 188 12.16 -5.01 16.22
N LEU A 189 12.08 -5.66 15.07
CA LEU A 189 12.42 -5.07 13.77
C LEU A 189 11.24 -4.28 13.17
N ILE A 190 10.01 -4.79 13.33
CA ILE A 190 8.79 -4.08 12.95
C ILE A 190 8.74 -2.73 13.66
N LYS A 191 9.05 -2.69 14.97
CA LYS A 191 9.16 -1.46 15.75
C LYS A 191 10.17 -0.48 15.16
N ASN A 192 11.38 -0.95 14.84
CA ASN A 192 12.43 -0.10 14.26
C ASN A 192 12.09 0.41 12.86
N GLU A 193 11.42 -0.37 12.01
CA GLU A 193 11.06 0.04 10.64
C GLU A 193 9.83 0.92 10.60
N ILE A 194 8.87 0.66 11.50
CA ILE A 194 7.86 1.63 11.90
C ILE A 194 8.57 2.93 12.25
N GLU A 195 9.38 2.94 13.30
CA GLU A 195 10.11 4.13 13.79
C GLU A 195 10.95 4.79 12.67
N THR A 196 11.59 4.02 11.79
CA THR A 196 12.34 4.51 10.62
C THR A 196 11.43 5.18 9.60
N TYR A 197 10.28 4.58 9.27
CA TYR A 197 9.27 5.21 8.43
C TYR A 197 8.70 6.49 9.07
N PHE A 198 8.66 6.60 10.41
CA PHE A 198 8.32 7.84 11.12
C PHE A 198 9.44 8.88 11.12
N ASN A 199 10.70 8.44 11.21
CA ASN A 199 11.88 9.32 11.22
C ASN A 199 12.26 9.84 9.83
N MET A 200 11.84 9.18 8.74
CA MET A 200 12.04 9.64 7.35
C MET A 200 11.15 10.84 6.95
N LEU A 201 10.47 11.48 7.91
CA LEU A 201 9.46 12.53 7.68
C LEU A 201 9.75 13.84 8.40
N ASP A 202 10.83 13.89 9.17
CA ASP A 202 11.39 15.09 9.77
C ASP A 202 12.51 15.68 8.88
#